data_AF-A0A133NCE2-F1
#
_entry.id   AF-A0A133NCE2-F1
#
_cell.length_a   1.000
_cell.length_b   1.000
_cell.length_c   1.000
_cell.angle_alpha   90.00
_cell.angle_beta   90.00
_cell.angle_gamma   90.00
#
_symmetry.space_group_name_H-M   'P 1'
#
loop_
_entity.id
_entity.type
_entity.pdbx_description
1 polymer ?
#
loop_
_entity_poly.entity_id
_entity_poly.type
_entity_poly.pdbx_seq_one_letter_code
_entity_poly.pdbx_strand_id
1 'polypeptide(L)'
;MFDPKMLNVEFRNGITDEKPIEGRKYTLTHNDDTGELFLTVALAYAYDKINLSARDEVFGVWKRVNNRFILKIYLYVDGKGGREEAIKRDSMFRKELPLALTAIAYGDRKFLNNNDDLLNSNIIVRFISAYEELNKIENYGTLKDYINNRMENVQKNNNNIYMEESILNDNDPLVNNFIITLLNPYIKAEITKLYNNDMYYCLKDVQVLEVFKAKADNECEFNYKIYVGVKVGTMPPAYNNLIIEFLVTPNTVSTLSVKNPR
;
A
#
# COMPACT_ATOMS: atom_id res chain seq x y z
N MET A 1 5.64 -26.82 -7.09
CA MET A 1 6.28 -26.54 -8.40
C MET A 1 5.26 -25.82 -9.25
N PHE A 2 5.66 -24.74 -9.94
CA PHE A 2 4.73 -23.95 -10.77
C PHE A 2 4.35 -24.71 -12.05
N ASP A 3 3.06 -24.76 -12.37
CA ASP A 3 2.55 -25.26 -13.65
C ASP A 3 1.82 -24.13 -14.40
N PRO A 4 2.35 -23.66 -15.54
CA PRO A 4 1.70 -22.65 -16.37
C PRO A 4 0.25 -22.96 -16.77
N LYS A 5 -0.11 -24.24 -16.89
CA LYS A 5 -1.47 -24.65 -17.29
C LYS A 5 -2.51 -24.42 -16.19
N MET A 6 -2.05 -24.29 -14.95
CA MET A 6 -2.90 -24.03 -13.78
C MET A 6 -3.07 -22.52 -13.52
N LEU A 7 -2.44 -21.66 -14.34
CA LEU A 7 -2.56 -20.20 -14.20
C LEU A 7 -3.55 -19.63 -15.21
N ASN A 8 -4.61 -19.03 -14.68
CA ASN A 8 -5.59 -18.24 -15.42
C ASN A 8 -5.28 -16.76 -15.25
N VAL A 9 -5.16 -16.01 -16.36
CA VAL A 9 -4.80 -14.58 -16.34
C VAL A 9 -5.94 -13.73 -16.92
N GLU A 10 -6.40 -12.74 -16.16
CA GLU A 10 -7.42 -11.76 -16.54
C GLU A 10 -6.78 -10.37 -16.61
N PHE A 11 -6.91 -9.66 -17.73
CA PHE A 11 -6.54 -8.25 -17.86
C PHE A 11 -7.81 -7.39 -17.87
N ARG A 12 -7.89 -6.39 -16.99
CA ARG A 12 -9.05 -5.47 -16.91
C ARG A 12 -8.84 -4.18 -17.70
N ASN A 13 -9.95 -3.47 -17.94
CA ASN A 13 -9.98 -2.21 -18.68
C ASN A 13 -8.90 -1.22 -18.20
N GLY A 14 -8.23 -0.59 -19.15
CA GLY A 14 -7.16 0.39 -18.89
C GLY A 14 -5.77 -0.22 -18.69
N ILE A 15 -5.65 -1.55 -18.71
CA ILE A 15 -4.37 -2.25 -18.79
C ILE A 15 -4.23 -2.91 -20.18
N THR A 16 -3.02 -2.85 -20.72
CA THR A 16 -2.59 -3.62 -21.89
C THR A 16 -1.43 -4.52 -21.50
N ASP A 17 -0.91 -5.31 -22.41
CA ASP A 17 0.35 -6.06 -22.22
C ASP A 17 1.60 -5.17 -22.30
N GLU A 18 1.47 -3.85 -22.43
CA GLU A 18 2.61 -2.91 -22.52
C GLU A 18 2.51 -1.74 -21.54
N LYS A 19 1.31 -1.28 -21.20
CA LYS A 19 1.08 -0.06 -20.39
C LYS A 19 -0.16 -0.16 -19.50
N PRO A 20 -0.25 0.70 -18.47
CA PRO A 20 0.84 1.49 -17.87
C PRO A 20 1.73 0.64 -16.96
N ILE A 21 2.90 1.19 -16.60
CA ILE A 21 3.77 0.64 -15.53
C ILE A 21 3.25 1.11 -14.17
N GLU A 22 3.11 2.43 -14.01
CA GLU A 22 2.69 3.04 -12.75
C GLU A 22 1.23 2.75 -12.45
N GLY A 23 0.94 2.35 -11.20
CA GLY A 23 -0.41 2.00 -10.78
C GLY A 23 -0.92 0.64 -11.28
N ARG A 24 -0.13 -0.10 -12.07
CA ARG A 24 -0.42 -1.50 -12.41
C ARG A 24 -0.41 -2.34 -11.13
N LYS A 25 -1.53 -3.02 -10.89
CA LYS A 25 -1.79 -3.85 -9.73
C LYS A 25 -2.03 -5.29 -10.14
N TYR A 26 -1.68 -6.18 -9.22
CA TYR A 26 -1.88 -7.61 -9.29
C TYR A 26 -2.79 -8.03 -8.14
N THR A 27 -3.80 -8.83 -8.44
CA THR A 27 -4.55 -9.60 -7.44
C THR A 27 -4.44 -11.06 -7.85
N LEU A 28 -3.69 -11.84 -7.07
CA LEU A 28 -3.58 -13.27 -7.27
C LEU A 28 -4.41 -13.98 -6.20
N THR A 29 -5.32 -14.83 -6.62
CA THR A 29 -6.09 -15.74 -5.77
C THR A 29 -5.87 -17.18 -6.21
N HIS A 30 -6.30 -18.14 -5.40
CA HIS A 30 -6.22 -19.54 -5.77
C HIS A 30 -7.46 -20.33 -5.33
N ASN A 31 -7.56 -21.55 -5.84
CA ASN A 31 -8.57 -22.51 -5.42
C ASN A 31 -7.88 -23.66 -4.68
N ASP A 32 -8.18 -23.82 -3.40
CA ASP A 32 -7.56 -24.82 -2.52
C ASP A 32 -7.80 -26.27 -2.98
N ASP A 33 -8.94 -26.55 -3.61
CA ASP A 33 -9.34 -27.91 -4.03
C ASP A 33 -8.61 -28.37 -5.30
N THR A 34 -8.44 -27.45 -6.25
CA THR A 34 -7.88 -27.73 -7.59
C THR A 34 -6.42 -27.34 -7.71
N GLY A 35 -5.94 -26.40 -6.88
CA GLY A 35 -4.62 -25.78 -7.00
C GLY A 35 -4.52 -24.76 -8.14
N GLU A 36 -5.64 -24.38 -8.78
CA GLU A 36 -5.63 -23.35 -9.82
C GLU A 36 -5.30 -21.97 -9.25
N LEU A 37 -4.51 -21.20 -10.01
CA LEU A 37 -4.13 -19.83 -9.72
C LEU A 37 -4.87 -18.88 -10.66
N PHE A 38 -5.37 -17.77 -10.11
CA PHE A 38 -6.09 -16.75 -10.86
C PHE A 38 -5.40 -15.40 -10.65
N LEU A 39 -4.73 -14.90 -11.69
CA LEU A 39 -4.07 -13.61 -11.68
C LEU A 39 -4.93 -12.57 -12.40
N THR A 40 -5.37 -11.54 -11.67
CA THR A 40 -5.97 -10.35 -12.28
C THR A 40 -4.95 -9.22 -12.34
N VAL A 41 -4.79 -8.63 -13.52
CA VAL A 41 -3.94 -7.45 -13.77
C VAL A 41 -4.82 -6.25 -14.11
N ALA A 42 -4.72 -5.19 -13.32
CA ALA A 42 -5.67 -4.08 -13.36
C ALA A 42 -5.08 -2.77 -12.77
N LEU A 43 -5.80 -1.65 -12.89
CA LEU A 43 -5.48 -0.38 -12.20
C LEU A 43 -6.06 -0.29 -10.77
N ALA A 44 -6.98 -1.20 -10.44
CA ALA A 44 -7.55 -1.38 -9.12
C ALA A 44 -7.44 -2.86 -8.75
N TYR A 45 -7.35 -3.17 -7.45
CA TYR A 45 -7.38 -4.57 -7.01
C TYR A 45 -8.74 -5.20 -7.34
N ALA A 46 -8.73 -6.49 -7.67
CA ALA A 46 -9.91 -7.25 -8.01
C ALA A 46 -10.69 -7.67 -6.76
N TYR A 47 -11.22 -6.69 -6.03
CA TYR A 47 -11.92 -6.94 -4.76
C TYR A 47 -13.14 -7.85 -4.90
N ASP A 48 -13.76 -7.86 -6.08
CA ASP A 48 -14.85 -8.77 -6.46
C ASP A 48 -14.44 -10.24 -6.56
N LYS A 49 -13.13 -10.54 -6.63
CA LYS A 49 -12.58 -11.90 -6.72
C LYS A 49 -12.07 -12.44 -5.38
N ILE A 50 -12.10 -11.63 -4.32
CA ILE A 50 -11.56 -12.01 -3.02
C ILE A 50 -12.53 -12.92 -2.27
N ASN A 51 -12.00 -14.00 -1.71
CA ASN A 51 -12.71 -14.79 -0.73
C ASN A 51 -12.56 -14.17 0.67
N LEU A 52 -13.60 -13.47 1.14
CA LEU A 52 -13.60 -12.80 2.45
C LEU A 52 -13.44 -13.76 3.64
N SER A 53 -13.65 -15.06 3.45
CA SER A 53 -13.44 -16.07 4.49
C SER A 53 -12.02 -16.62 4.50
N ALA A 54 -11.43 -16.88 3.33
CA ALA A 54 -10.08 -17.44 3.23
C ALA A 54 -8.98 -16.37 3.35
N ARG A 55 -9.20 -15.19 2.76
CA ARG A 55 -8.26 -14.05 2.76
C ARG A 55 -6.84 -14.42 2.34
N ASP A 56 -6.74 -15.34 1.41
CA ASP A 56 -5.53 -15.98 0.87
C ASP A 56 -4.93 -15.22 -0.32
N GLU A 57 -5.50 -14.06 -0.67
CA GLU A 57 -5.07 -13.28 -1.81
C GLU A 57 -3.68 -12.64 -1.63
N VAL A 58 -2.93 -12.58 -2.73
CA VAL A 58 -1.67 -11.83 -2.83
C VAL A 58 -1.90 -10.57 -3.66
N PHE A 59 -1.69 -9.42 -3.04
CA PHE A 59 -1.77 -8.13 -3.73
C PHE A 59 -0.39 -7.64 -4.14
N GLY A 60 -0.24 -7.20 -5.38
CA GLY A 60 0.98 -6.58 -5.87
C GLY A 60 0.72 -5.21 -6.50
N VAL A 61 1.66 -4.28 -6.41
CA VAL A 61 1.59 -2.99 -7.11
C VAL A 61 2.98 -2.48 -7.47
N TRP A 62 3.12 -2.01 -8.70
CA TRP A 62 4.31 -1.26 -9.10
C TRP A 62 4.26 0.16 -8.55
N LYS A 63 5.32 0.54 -7.83
CA LYS A 63 5.50 1.88 -7.26
C LYS A 63 6.85 2.44 -7.68
N ARG A 64 6.91 3.77 -7.84
CA ARG A 64 8.16 4.49 -8.09
C ARG A 64 8.62 5.15 -6.79
N VAL A 65 9.81 4.80 -6.32
CA VAL A 65 10.47 5.35 -5.13
C VAL A 65 11.85 5.83 -5.52
N ASN A 66 12.17 7.11 -5.26
CA ASN A 66 13.45 7.71 -5.63
C ASN A 66 13.87 7.44 -7.08
N ASN A 67 12.93 7.63 -8.01
CA ASN A 67 13.10 7.43 -9.45
C ASN A 67 13.34 5.96 -9.89
N ARG A 68 13.26 4.98 -8.99
CA ARG A 68 13.35 3.54 -9.30
C ARG A 68 12.03 2.85 -9.04
N PHE A 69 11.75 1.78 -9.77
CA PHE A 69 10.56 0.96 -9.50
C PHE A 69 10.85 -0.05 -8.39
N ILE A 70 9.81 -0.36 -7.62
CA ILE A 70 9.74 -1.49 -6.71
C ILE A 70 8.39 -2.17 -6.89
N LEU A 71 8.36 -3.48 -6.68
CA LEU A 71 7.11 -4.23 -6.56
C LEU A 71 6.76 -4.33 -5.08
N LYS A 72 5.71 -3.64 -4.65
CA LYS A 72 5.18 -3.84 -3.29
C LYS A 72 4.18 -4.99 -3.31
N ILE A 73 4.36 -5.94 -2.40
CA ILE A 73 3.42 -7.04 -2.14
C ILE A 73 2.79 -6.84 -0.77
N TYR A 74 1.47 -7.04 -0.67
CA TYR A 74 0.74 -6.99 0.59
C TYR A 74 0.08 -8.34 0.86
N LEU A 75 0.29 -8.85 2.08
CA LEU A 75 -0.24 -10.12 2.56
C LEU A 75 -0.96 -9.87 3.88
N TYR A 76 -2.24 -10.22 3.96
CA TYR A 76 -3.02 -10.12 5.20
C TYR A 76 -2.92 -11.44 5.95
N VAL A 77 -2.07 -11.47 6.98
CA VAL A 77 -1.81 -12.70 7.73
C VAL A 77 -2.77 -12.91 8.88
N ASP A 78 -3.50 -11.87 9.29
CA ASP A 78 -4.57 -12.01 10.28
C ASP A 78 -5.66 -12.96 9.78
N GLY A 79 -6.16 -13.77 10.71
CA GLY A 79 -7.29 -14.68 10.53
C GLY A 79 -8.42 -14.36 11.50
N LYS A 80 -9.49 -15.17 11.48
CA LYS A 80 -10.63 -14.97 12.41
C LYS A 80 -10.40 -15.58 13.79
N GLY A 81 -9.44 -16.50 13.92
CA GLY A 81 -9.09 -17.25 15.12
C GLY A 81 -7.94 -16.66 15.94
N GLY A 82 -7.65 -15.37 15.77
CA GLY A 82 -6.66 -14.65 16.57
C GLY A 82 -5.20 -15.06 16.30
N ARG A 83 -4.35 -14.87 17.31
CA ARG A 83 -2.88 -14.92 17.18
C ARG A 83 -2.33 -16.23 16.64
N GLU A 84 -2.79 -17.37 17.14
CA GLU A 84 -2.28 -18.68 16.72
C GLU A 84 -2.61 -18.99 15.25
N GLU A 85 -3.78 -18.54 14.76
CA GLU A 85 -4.11 -18.64 13.35
C GLU A 85 -3.23 -17.71 12.52
N ALA A 86 -3.00 -16.48 12.97
CA ALA A 86 -2.14 -15.52 12.26
C ALA A 86 -0.70 -16.05 12.09
N ILE A 87 -0.14 -16.71 13.10
CA ILE A 87 1.18 -17.37 13.02
C ILE A 87 1.20 -18.47 11.95
N LYS A 88 0.15 -19.31 11.89
CA LYS A 88 0.04 -20.36 10.88
C LYS A 88 -0.07 -19.78 9.48
N ARG A 89 -0.88 -18.74 9.31
CA ARG A 89 -1.07 -18.04 8.03
C ARG A 89 0.21 -17.36 7.55
N ASP A 90 0.95 -16.67 8.43
CA ASP A 90 2.28 -16.12 8.10
C ASP A 90 3.22 -17.20 7.56
N SER A 91 3.30 -18.35 8.24
CA SER A 91 4.11 -19.49 7.79
C SER A 91 3.69 -20.03 6.42
N MET A 92 2.37 -20.16 6.18
CA MET A 92 1.84 -20.60 4.88
C MET A 92 2.17 -19.60 3.77
N PHE A 93 1.92 -18.30 3.99
CA PHE A 93 2.27 -17.27 3.02
C PHE A 93 3.76 -17.28 2.68
N ARG A 94 4.64 -17.39 3.69
CA ARG A 94 6.09 -17.45 3.44
C ARG A 94 6.50 -18.64 2.58
N LYS A 95 5.85 -19.78 2.77
CA LYS A 95 6.09 -21.00 2.00
C LYS A 95 5.60 -20.89 0.56
N GLU A 96 4.42 -20.32 0.35
CA GLU A 96 3.76 -20.29 -0.96
C GLU A 96 4.07 -19.01 -1.78
N LEU A 97 4.61 -17.95 -1.16
CA LEU A 97 4.93 -16.70 -1.86
C LEU A 97 5.85 -16.87 -3.08
N PRO A 98 6.87 -17.75 -3.09
CA PRO A 98 7.65 -18.02 -4.29
C PRO A 98 6.80 -18.49 -5.49
N LEU A 99 5.78 -19.32 -5.24
CA LEU A 99 4.85 -19.76 -6.27
C LEU A 99 4.02 -18.58 -6.79
N ALA A 100 3.51 -17.73 -5.89
CA ALA A 100 2.74 -16.54 -6.24
C ALA A 100 3.55 -15.52 -7.06
N LEU A 101 4.81 -15.27 -6.67
CA LEU A 101 5.71 -14.37 -7.40
C LEU A 101 6.06 -14.93 -8.79
N THR A 102 6.26 -16.24 -8.90
CA THR A 102 6.43 -16.92 -10.20
C THR A 102 5.19 -16.75 -11.08
N ALA A 103 3.99 -16.91 -10.50
CA ALA A 103 2.73 -16.73 -11.22
C ALA A 103 2.51 -15.30 -11.70
N ILE A 104 2.82 -14.29 -10.87
CA ILE A 104 2.78 -12.87 -11.28
C ILE A 104 3.76 -12.62 -12.43
N ALA A 105 5.01 -13.06 -12.29
CA ALA A 105 6.05 -12.88 -13.31
C ALA A 105 5.67 -13.55 -14.63
N TYR A 106 5.17 -14.80 -14.57
CA TYR A 106 4.78 -15.56 -15.76
C TYR A 106 3.50 -15.02 -16.42
N GLY A 107 2.50 -14.65 -15.62
CA GLY A 107 1.22 -14.17 -16.10
C GLY A 107 1.30 -12.82 -16.81
N ASP A 108 2.20 -11.94 -16.35
CA ASP A 108 2.43 -10.63 -16.96
C ASP A 108 3.75 -10.56 -17.77
N ARG A 109 4.27 -11.72 -18.19
CA ARG A 109 5.60 -11.84 -18.81
C ARG A 109 5.79 -10.98 -20.06
N LYS A 110 4.75 -10.76 -20.87
CA LYS A 110 4.89 -9.95 -22.10
C LYS A 110 5.21 -8.49 -21.76
N PHE A 111 4.54 -7.95 -20.75
CA PHE A 111 4.83 -6.62 -20.21
C PHE A 111 6.21 -6.58 -19.56
N LEU A 112 6.51 -7.55 -18.69
CA LEU A 112 7.76 -7.55 -17.92
C LEU A 112 9.00 -7.78 -18.79
N ASN A 113 8.93 -8.64 -19.81
CA ASN A 113 10.04 -8.87 -20.75
C ASN A 113 10.37 -7.64 -21.60
N ASN A 114 9.43 -6.71 -21.78
CA ASN A 114 9.67 -5.43 -22.44
C ASN A 114 10.20 -4.35 -21.47
N ASN A 115 10.30 -4.66 -20.18
CA ASN A 115 10.67 -3.73 -19.12
C ASN A 115 11.66 -4.40 -18.13
N ASP A 116 12.88 -4.67 -18.60
CA ASP A 116 13.93 -5.35 -17.81
C ASP A 116 14.20 -4.66 -16.45
N ASP A 117 14.08 -3.34 -16.37
CA ASP A 117 14.23 -2.61 -15.11
C ASP A 117 13.24 -3.10 -14.03
N LEU A 118 12.03 -3.48 -14.43
CA LEU A 118 11.02 -4.03 -13.51
C LEU A 118 11.39 -5.44 -13.06
N LEU A 119 11.91 -6.28 -13.96
CA LEU A 119 12.36 -7.64 -13.61
C LEU A 119 13.49 -7.63 -12.58
N ASN A 120 14.37 -6.63 -12.63
CA ASN A 120 15.48 -6.45 -11.69
C ASN A 120 15.13 -5.56 -10.49
N SER A 121 13.88 -5.08 -10.38
CA SER A 121 13.44 -4.24 -9.26
C SER A 121 13.22 -5.06 -7.99
N ASN A 122 13.50 -4.46 -6.83
CA ASN A 122 13.27 -5.11 -5.53
C ASN A 122 11.79 -5.40 -5.31
N ILE A 123 11.51 -6.57 -4.74
CA ILE A 123 10.21 -6.97 -4.24
C ILE A 123 10.18 -6.70 -2.74
N ILE A 124 9.30 -5.80 -2.32
CA ILE A 124 9.12 -5.44 -0.91
C ILE A 124 7.79 -6.03 -0.44
N VAL A 125 7.85 -6.99 0.47
CA VAL A 125 6.68 -7.71 0.98
C VAL A 125 6.32 -7.17 2.34
N ARG A 126 5.06 -6.74 2.50
CA ARG A 126 4.48 -6.34 3.78
C ARG A 126 3.51 -7.40 4.25
N PHE A 127 3.89 -8.08 5.34
CA PHE A 127 3.00 -8.92 6.13
C PHE A 127 2.21 -8.00 7.06
N ILE A 128 0.90 -7.88 6.83
CA ILE A 128 0.01 -6.99 7.56
C ILE A 128 -0.68 -7.79 8.66
N SER A 129 -0.44 -7.41 9.90
CA SER A 129 -1.05 -8.02 11.08
C SER A 129 -1.35 -6.99 12.17
N ALA A 130 -2.35 -7.28 13.00
CA ALA A 130 -2.56 -6.61 14.29
C ALA A 130 -1.49 -7.00 15.33
N TYR A 131 -0.84 -8.16 15.17
CA TYR A 131 0.23 -8.64 16.04
C TYR A 131 1.59 -8.11 15.57
N GLU A 132 2.26 -7.35 16.43
CA GLU A 132 3.49 -6.62 16.11
C GLU A 132 4.61 -7.53 15.59
N GLU A 133 4.75 -8.73 16.16
CA GLU A 133 5.75 -9.71 15.77
C GLU A 133 5.54 -10.32 14.37
N LEU A 134 4.33 -10.17 13.81
CA LEU A 134 3.96 -10.62 12.46
C LEU A 134 3.87 -9.46 11.47
N ASN A 135 3.69 -8.22 11.94
CA ASN A 135 3.64 -7.04 11.10
C ASN A 135 5.05 -6.66 10.60
N LYS A 136 5.49 -7.29 9.51
CA LYS A 136 6.88 -7.22 9.01
C LYS A 136 6.95 -6.70 7.58
N ILE A 137 8.06 -6.04 7.27
CA ILE A 137 8.45 -5.66 5.91
C ILE A 137 9.75 -6.36 5.58
N GLU A 138 9.77 -7.07 4.46
CA GLU A 138 10.90 -7.91 4.06
C GLU A 138 11.20 -7.75 2.56
N ASN A 139 12.48 -7.84 2.19
CA ASN A 139 12.90 -7.87 0.78
C ASN A 139 12.95 -9.32 0.29
N TYR A 140 12.24 -9.60 -0.81
CA TYR A 140 12.13 -10.92 -1.43
C TYR A 140 12.93 -11.01 -2.75
N GLY A 141 13.98 -10.22 -2.91
CA GLY A 141 14.82 -10.21 -4.11
C GLY A 141 14.11 -9.52 -5.27
N THR A 142 14.18 -10.11 -6.46
CA THR A 142 13.67 -9.55 -7.71
C THR A 142 12.80 -10.57 -8.45
N LEU A 143 11.91 -10.15 -9.36
CA LEU A 143 11.09 -11.11 -10.13
C LEU A 143 11.97 -12.05 -10.99
N LYS A 144 13.16 -11.58 -11.40
CA LYS A 144 14.12 -12.38 -12.15
C LYS A 144 14.63 -13.60 -11.40
N ASP A 145 14.67 -13.56 -10.06
CA ASP A 145 15.08 -14.69 -9.22
C ASP A 145 14.07 -15.85 -9.33
N TYR A 146 12.78 -15.51 -9.49
CA TYR A 146 11.68 -16.46 -9.60
C TYR A 146 11.48 -17.00 -11.03
N ILE A 147 11.84 -16.23 -12.06
CA ILE A 147 11.72 -16.69 -13.46
C ILE A 147 12.78 -17.75 -13.81
N ASN A 148 14.01 -17.60 -13.31
CA ASN A 148 15.15 -18.41 -13.78
C ASN A 148 15.33 -19.74 -13.03
N ASN A 149 14.36 -20.20 -12.24
CA ASN A 149 14.45 -21.41 -11.41
C ASN A 149 15.76 -21.50 -10.58
N ARG A 150 16.37 -20.37 -10.20
CA ARG A 150 17.51 -20.35 -9.28
C ARG A 150 17.01 -20.40 -7.85
N MET A 151 16.27 -21.46 -7.51
CA MET A 151 15.99 -21.81 -6.12
C MET A 151 16.88 -22.97 -5.69
N GLU A 152 18.18 -22.76 -5.78
CA GLU A 152 19.13 -23.47 -4.92
C GLU A 152 19.90 -22.41 -4.14
N ASN A 153 19.51 -22.24 -2.87
CA ASN A 153 20.29 -21.56 -1.84
C ASN A 153 20.49 -20.05 -2.00
N VAL A 154 19.41 -19.27 -2.16
CA VAL A 154 19.48 -17.87 -1.69
C VAL A 154 19.53 -17.93 -0.18
N GLN A 155 20.74 -17.88 0.39
CA GLN A 155 20.95 -17.47 1.76
C GLN A 155 20.15 -16.19 1.96
N LYS A 156 19.08 -16.30 2.76
CA LYS A 156 18.34 -15.14 3.28
C LYS A 156 19.36 -14.29 4.00
N ASN A 157 19.89 -13.29 3.31
CA ASN A 157 20.56 -12.20 3.99
C ASN A 157 19.47 -11.53 4.81
N ASN A 158 19.37 -11.95 6.07
CA ASN A 158 18.54 -11.37 7.13
C ASN A 158 19.07 -9.96 7.48
N ASN A 159 19.30 -9.13 6.47
CA ASN A 159 19.25 -7.70 6.66
C ASN A 159 17.76 -7.39 6.74
N ASN A 160 17.15 -7.75 7.88
CA ASN A 160 15.89 -7.21 8.30
C ASN A 160 16.14 -5.70 8.39
N ILE A 161 15.86 -5.00 7.30
CA ILE A 161 15.70 -3.56 7.35
C ILE A 161 14.37 -3.40 8.08
N TYR A 162 14.44 -3.36 9.40
CA TYR A 162 13.38 -2.82 10.23
C TYR A 162 13.30 -1.34 9.87
N MET A 163 12.53 -1.02 8.84
CA MET A 163 12.01 0.32 8.70
C MET A 163 10.84 0.41 9.68
N GLU A 164 11.07 1.02 10.83
CA GLU A 164 9.97 1.68 11.54
C GLU A 164 9.48 2.79 10.61
N GLU A 165 8.45 2.48 9.83
CA GLU A 165 7.94 3.39 8.82
C GLU A 165 6.58 3.94 9.23
N SER A 166 6.44 5.26 9.05
CA SER A 166 5.15 5.93 8.93
C SER A 166 4.26 5.11 7.98
N ILE A 167 2.97 4.98 8.29
CA ILE A 167 2.06 4.15 7.47
C ILE A 167 1.94 4.69 6.04
N LEU A 168 2.36 5.94 5.82
CA LEU A 168 2.39 6.65 4.54
C LEU A 168 3.78 7.25 4.26
N ASN A 169 4.80 6.41 4.11
CA ASN A 169 5.99 6.81 3.36
C ASN A 169 5.80 6.77 1.83
N ASP A 170 4.60 6.43 1.35
CA ASP A 170 4.21 6.71 -0.03
C ASP A 170 3.50 8.07 -0.04
N ASN A 171 4.25 9.14 -0.36
CA ASN A 171 3.72 10.43 -0.82
C ASN A 171 2.92 10.28 -2.13
N ASP A 172 1.99 9.31 -2.18
CA ASP A 172 1.13 9.03 -3.32
C ASP A 172 0.23 10.26 -3.51
N PRO A 173 0.37 11.00 -4.62
CA PRO A 173 -0.37 12.23 -4.82
C PRO A 173 -1.88 12.02 -4.79
N LEU A 174 -2.39 10.85 -5.19
CA LEU A 174 -3.83 10.56 -5.16
C LEU A 174 -4.32 10.33 -3.74
N VAL A 175 -3.58 9.58 -2.92
CA VAL A 175 -3.93 9.34 -1.51
C VAL A 175 -3.87 10.66 -0.73
N ASN A 176 -2.83 11.45 -0.94
CA ASN A 176 -2.69 12.76 -0.32
C ASN A 176 -3.83 13.70 -0.74
N ASN A 177 -4.16 13.77 -2.04
CA ASN A 177 -5.29 14.56 -2.51
C ASN A 177 -6.63 14.10 -1.91
N PHE A 178 -6.82 12.79 -1.74
CA PHE A 178 -8.01 12.24 -1.10
C PHE A 178 -8.08 12.64 0.38
N ILE A 179 -6.98 12.48 1.14
CA ILE A 179 -6.89 12.91 2.54
C ILE A 179 -7.16 14.41 2.67
N ILE A 180 -6.54 15.23 1.82
CA ILE A 180 -6.75 16.69 1.78
C ILE A 180 -8.22 17.00 1.50
N THR A 181 -8.85 16.31 0.56
CA THR A 181 -10.26 16.49 0.23
C THR A 181 -11.17 16.11 1.40
N LEU A 182 -10.88 15.00 2.08
CA LEU A 182 -11.61 14.54 3.27
C LEU A 182 -11.49 15.53 4.43
N LEU A 183 -10.29 16.06 4.66
CA LEU A 183 -10.00 16.99 5.75
C LEU A 183 -10.42 18.44 5.45
N ASN A 184 -10.73 18.77 4.19
CA ASN A 184 -11.04 20.13 3.75
C ASN A 184 -12.11 20.85 4.62
N PRO A 185 -13.25 20.22 4.98
CA PRO A 185 -14.24 20.90 5.83
C PRO A 185 -13.68 21.30 7.20
N TYR A 186 -12.79 20.47 7.76
CA TYR A 186 -12.16 20.69 9.07
C TYR A 186 -11.04 21.74 8.98
N ILE A 187 -10.23 21.69 7.92
CA ILE A 187 -9.22 22.72 7.61
C ILE A 187 -9.91 24.09 7.48
N LYS A 188 -11.01 24.16 6.71
CA LYS A 188 -11.77 25.39 6.54
C LYS A 188 -12.29 25.92 7.88
N ALA A 189 -12.81 25.05 8.73
CA ALA A 189 -13.33 25.42 10.05
C ALA A 189 -12.22 26.03 10.93
N GLU A 190 -11.03 25.42 10.97
CA GLU A 190 -9.90 25.95 11.76
C GLU A 190 -9.38 27.29 11.22
N ILE A 191 -9.28 27.45 9.89
CA ILE A 191 -8.87 28.72 9.28
C ILE A 191 -9.88 29.82 9.60
N THR A 192 -11.18 29.53 9.46
CA THR A 192 -12.27 30.46 9.78
C THR A 192 -12.23 30.87 11.26
N LYS A 193 -11.93 29.92 12.15
CA LYS A 193 -11.81 30.17 13.59
C LYS A 193 -10.62 31.06 13.94
N LEU A 194 -9.49 30.90 13.26
CA LEU A 194 -8.26 31.64 13.54
C LEU A 194 -8.23 33.03 12.90
N TYR A 195 -8.83 33.19 11.72
CA TYR A 195 -8.63 34.39 10.90
C TYR A 195 -9.93 34.97 10.30
N ASN A 196 -11.11 34.51 10.74
CA ASN A 196 -12.40 34.86 10.15
C ASN A 196 -12.47 34.52 8.63
N ASN A 197 -13.44 35.09 7.91
CA ASN A 197 -13.64 34.81 6.48
C ASN A 197 -12.65 35.53 5.53
N ASP A 198 -11.65 36.22 6.09
CA ASP A 198 -10.78 37.12 5.33
C ASP A 198 -9.53 36.43 4.77
N MET A 199 -9.29 35.16 5.13
CA MET A 199 -8.11 34.41 4.70
C MET A 199 -8.46 33.36 3.64
N TYR A 200 -7.64 33.35 2.58
CA TYR A 200 -7.68 32.40 1.49
C TYR A 200 -6.66 31.27 1.71
N TYR A 201 -7.03 30.06 1.27
CA TYR A 201 -6.12 28.93 1.05
C TYR A 201 -6.57 28.13 -0.18
N CYS A 202 -5.63 27.43 -0.82
CA CYS A 202 -5.93 26.54 -1.93
C CYS A 202 -5.63 25.09 -1.54
N LEU A 203 -6.51 24.15 -1.87
CA LEU A 203 -6.25 22.72 -1.64
C LEU A 203 -5.01 22.20 -2.36
N LYS A 204 -4.63 22.81 -3.50
CA LYS A 204 -3.40 22.47 -4.23
C LYS A 204 -2.13 22.82 -3.46
N ASP A 205 -2.23 23.74 -2.52
CA ASP A 205 -1.13 24.22 -1.68
C ASP A 205 -1.16 23.60 -0.27
N VAL A 206 -2.11 22.67 -0.01
CA VAL A 206 -2.14 21.87 1.22
C VAL A 206 -1.25 20.64 1.02
N GLN A 207 -0.46 20.33 2.04
CA GLN A 207 0.44 19.18 2.05
C GLN A 207 0.09 18.25 3.22
N VAL A 208 -0.09 16.96 2.95
CA VAL A 208 -0.03 15.95 4.01
C VAL A 208 1.44 15.82 4.40
N LEU A 209 1.77 16.20 5.63
CA LEU A 209 3.13 16.17 6.14
C LEU A 209 3.46 14.76 6.63
N GLU A 210 2.62 14.21 7.49
CA GLU A 210 2.81 12.89 8.11
C GLU A 210 1.48 12.24 8.49
N VAL A 211 1.45 10.91 8.50
CA VAL A 211 0.32 10.11 9.00
C VAL A 211 0.80 8.95 9.86
N PHE A 212 0.23 8.84 11.06
CA PHE A 212 0.53 7.79 12.03
C PHE A 212 -0.72 6.98 12.34
N LYS A 213 -0.56 5.67 12.57
CA LYS A 213 -1.60 4.90 13.28
C LYS A 213 -1.73 5.46 14.68
N ALA A 214 -2.95 5.73 15.10
CA ALA A 214 -3.27 5.99 16.49
C ALA A 214 -3.85 4.73 17.13
N LYS A 215 -3.75 4.65 18.46
CA LYS A 215 -4.39 3.61 19.24
C LYS A 215 -5.91 3.67 19.02
N ALA A 216 -6.51 2.51 18.77
CA ALA A 216 -7.96 2.33 18.73
C ALA A 216 -8.40 1.56 19.98
N ASP A 217 -9.64 1.80 20.42
CA ASP A 217 -10.22 1.14 21.60
C ASP A 217 -10.61 -0.31 21.30
N ASN A 218 -10.79 -0.63 20.02
CA ASN A 218 -11.03 -1.99 19.55
C ASN A 218 -10.10 -2.34 18.38
N GLU A 219 -9.82 -3.64 18.22
CA GLU A 219 -8.91 -4.16 17.18
C GLU A 219 -9.51 -4.09 15.76
N CYS A 220 -10.80 -3.77 15.63
CA CYS A 220 -11.50 -3.67 14.35
C CYS A 220 -11.49 -2.25 13.76
N GLU A 221 -11.02 -1.26 14.50
CA GLU A 221 -11.01 0.14 14.09
C GLU A 221 -9.60 0.64 13.82
N PHE A 222 -9.50 1.54 12.84
CA PHE A 222 -8.26 2.25 12.56
C PHE A 222 -8.44 3.72 12.91
N ASN A 223 -7.63 4.18 13.86
CA ASN A 223 -7.48 5.59 14.13
C ASN A 223 -6.19 6.09 13.49
N TYR A 224 -6.19 7.33 13.01
CA TYR A 224 -5.03 7.96 12.40
C TYR A 224 -4.79 9.34 12.97
N LYS A 225 -3.53 9.66 13.25
CA LYS A 225 -3.08 11.04 13.42
C LYS A 225 -2.53 11.54 12.10
N ILE A 226 -3.07 12.65 11.61
CA ILE A 226 -2.69 13.24 10.32
C ILE A 226 -2.21 14.66 10.56
N TYR A 227 -1.00 14.96 10.11
CA TYR A 227 -0.43 16.30 10.12
C TYR A 227 -0.55 16.89 8.72
N VAL A 228 -1.19 18.04 8.60
CA VAL A 228 -1.28 18.79 7.33
C VAL A 228 -0.64 20.16 7.46
N GLY A 229 0.12 20.53 6.43
CA GLY A 229 0.63 21.88 6.22
C GLY A 229 -0.32 22.65 5.30
N VAL A 230 -0.75 23.83 5.71
CA VAL A 230 -1.66 24.68 4.95
C VAL A 230 -1.05 26.07 4.80
N LYS A 231 -0.94 26.54 3.57
CA LYS A 231 -0.59 27.94 3.29
C LYS A 231 -1.84 28.80 3.34
N VAL A 232 -1.87 29.79 4.24
CA VAL A 232 -2.96 30.76 4.35
C VAL A 232 -2.47 32.20 4.14
N GLY A 233 -3.29 33.04 3.52
CA GLY A 233 -2.96 34.45 3.25
C GLY A 233 -4.16 35.27 2.83
N THR A 234 -4.03 36.60 2.85
CA THR A 234 -5.07 37.54 2.40
C THR A 234 -5.12 37.67 0.87
N MET A 235 -4.01 37.38 0.18
CA MET A 235 -3.91 37.32 -1.28
C MET A 235 -2.97 36.19 -1.71
N PRO A 236 -3.18 35.55 -2.87
CA PRO A 236 -2.23 34.59 -3.42
C PRO A 236 -0.90 35.28 -3.79
N PRO A 237 0.26 34.63 -3.58
CA PRO A 237 0.42 33.35 -2.90
C PRO A 237 0.30 33.50 -1.37
N ALA A 238 -0.33 32.53 -0.71
CA ALA A 238 -0.45 32.52 0.74
C ALA A 238 0.92 32.36 1.43
N TYR A 239 1.13 33.08 2.54
CA TYR A 239 2.46 33.24 3.17
C TYR A 239 2.59 32.58 4.55
N ASN A 240 1.51 32.43 5.31
CA ASN A 240 1.56 31.80 6.63
C ASN A 240 1.43 30.28 6.48
N ASN A 241 2.37 29.54 7.07
CA ASN A 241 2.25 28.10 7.18
C ASN A 241 1.48 27.76 8.47
N LEU A 242 0.39 27.02 8.35
CA LEU A 242 -0.26 26.37 9.48
C LEU A 242 0.05 24.90 9.43
N ILE A 243 0.37 24.32 10.59
CA ILE A 243 0.41 22.87 10.77
C ILE A 243 -0.81 22.51 11.62
N ILE A 244 -1.69 21.69 11.05
CA ILE A 244 -2.88 21.19 11.74
C ILE A 244 -2.71 19.69 11.97
N GLU A 245 -2.91 19.27 13.20
CA GLU A 245 -2.95 17.86 13.61
C GLU A 245 -4.39 17.42 13.78
N PHE A 246 -4.79 16.41 13.03
CA PHE A 246 -6.09 15.76 13.13
C PHE A 246 -5.97 14.38 13.74
N LEU A 247 -6.96 14.01 14.56
CA LEU A 247 -7.29 12.62 14.85
C LEU A 247 -8.49 12.23 13.98
N VAL A 248 -8.29 11.24 13.12
CA VAL A 248 -9.32 10.65 12.28
C VAL A 248 -9.67 9.29 12.87
N THR A 249 -10.94 9.11 13.20
CA THR A 249 -11.54 7.84 13.63
C THR A 249 -12.58 7.41 12.59
N PRO A 250 -13.15 6.19 12.69
CA PRO A 250 -14.21 5.76 11.78
C PRO A 250 -15.45 6.66 11.78
N ASN A 251 -15.71 7.35 12.90
CA ASN A 251 -16.95 8.10 13.10
C ASN A 251 -16.75 9.61 13.06
N THR A 252 -15.54 10.09 13.32
CA THR A 252 -15.29 11.53 13.50
C THR A 252 -13.88 11.93 13.07
N VAL A 253 -13.76 13.19 12.66
CA VAL A 253 -12.46 13.88 12.58
C VAL A 253 -12.46 14.99 13.64
N SER A 254 -11.42 15.02 14.46
CA SER A 254 -11.23 16.05 15.48
C SER A 254 -9.87 16.70 15.33
N THR A 255 -9.82 18.02 15.45
CA THR A 255 -8.56 18.78 15.53
C THR A 255 -7.93 18.57 16.89
N LEU A 256 -6.70 18.04 16.93
CA LEU A 256 -5.92 17.91 18.16
C LEU A 256 -5.09 19.16 18.45
N SER A 257 -4.47 19.74 17.41
CA SER A 257 -3.68 20.96 17.56
C SER A 257 -3.61 21.76 16.26
N VAL A 258 -3.46 23.08 16.38
CA VAL A 258 -3.15 23.99 15.27
C VAL A 258 -1.96 24.85 15.68
N LYS A 259 -0.90 24.84 14.87
CA LYS A 259 0.34 25.57 15.12
C LYS A 259 0.66 26.45 13.93
N ASN A 260 1.13 27.67 14.20
CA ASN A 260 1.75 28.53 13.21
C ASN A 260 3.26 28.53 13.50
N PRO A 261 4.09 27.81 12.72
CA PRO A 261 5.53 27.89 12.84
C PRO A 261 5.94 29.32 12.46
N ARG A 262 6.31 30.11 13.47
CA ARG A 262 6.92 31.42 13.27
C ARG A 262 8.29 31.27 12.62
#